data_AF-A0A7C9KZ39-F1
#
_entry.id   AF-A0A7C9KZ39-F1
#
_cell.length_a   1.000
_cell.length_b   1.000
_cell.length_c   1.000
_cell.angle_alpha   90.00
_cell.angle_beta   90.00
_cell.angle_gamma   90.00
#
_symmetry.space_group_name_H-M   'P 1'
#
loop_
_entity.id
_entity.type
_entity.pdbx_description
1 polymer ?
#
loop_
_entity_poly.entity_id
_entity_poly.type
_entity_poly.pdbx_seq_one_letter_code
_entity_poly.pdbx_strand_id
1 'polypeptide(L)'
;MLLMLVQAAFWIAQSQVWNVYNLWVRDHVEMSVAGWQVPIPWFQALDAIAPGLLLPPTLWLWRRQAARGGEPDAITKMAIGCLIFGSGMVWLAASGSVFGAAPVPLLWAIGFHLLSNWGWVFFTPIAVGLYARAAPKSLNAMMIGINSMAVFVGATVSGRIGGLYEVWTPGRFWLLHAGIIAGGALLLLALRPAVRRMLRAADAQG
;
A
#
# COMPACT_ATOMS: atom_id res chain seq x y z
N MET A 1 -16.56 -9.07 4.43
CA MET A 1 -16.11 -8.51 5.73
C MET A 1 -14.62 -8.69 5.98
N LEU A 2 -14.04 -9.90 6.05
CA LEU A 2 -12.62 -10.07 6.40
C LEU A 2 -11.64 -9.41 5.40
N LEU A 3 -11.87 -9.56 4.10
CA LEU A 3 -11.08 -8.84 3.07
C LEU A 3 -11.22 -7.31 3.19
N MET A 4 -12.31 -6.80 3.76
CA MET A 4 -12.51 -5.36 3.97
C MET A 4 -11.60 -4.83 5.07
N LEU A 5 -11.35 -5.62 6.12
CA LEU A 5 -10.47 -5.21 7.22
C LEU A 5 -9.02 -5.05 6.72
N VAL A 6 -8.58 -5.98 5.90
CA VAL A 6 -7.25 -5.92 5.26
C VAL A 6 -7.19 -4.74 4.29
N GLN A 7 -8.23 -4.58 3.45
CA GLN A 7 -8.34 -3.44 2.54
C GLN A 7 -8.25 -2.13 3.33
N ALA A 8 -9.00 -1.98 4.42
CA ALA A 8 -8.94 -0.81 5.28
C ALA A 8 -7.54 -0.59 5.86
N ALA A 9 -6.85 -1.62 6.34
CA ALA A 9 -5.47 -1.51 6.83
C ALA A 9 -4.49 -1.01 5.76
N PHE A 10 -4.61 -1.51 4.53
CA PHE A 10 -3.82 -1.04 3.39
C PHE A 10 -4.12 0.43 3.09
N TRP A 11 -5.40 0.80 3.03
CA TRP A 11 -5.82 2.16 2.72
C TRP A 11 -5.53 3.16 3.85
N ILE A 12 -5.45 2.72 5.11
CA ILE A 12 -4.94 3.57 6.21
C ILE A 12 -3.53 4.06 5.90
N ALA A 13 -2.65 3.17 5.44
CA ALA A 13 -1.28 3.50 5.10
C ALA A 13 -1.19 4.32 3.80
N GLN A 14 -1.88 3.89 2.74
CA GLN A 14 -1.92 4.61 1.45
C GLN A 14 -2.44 6.03 1.61
N SER A 15 -3.49 6.25 2.40
CA SER A 15 -4.06 7.59 2.58
C SER A 15 -3.08 8.60 3.20
N GLN A 16 -2.07 8.15 3.96
CA GLN A 16 -1.05 9.07 4.47
C GLN A 16 -0.11 9.61 3.39
N VAL A 17 0.01 8.94 2.24
CA VAL A 17 0.79 9.42 1.10
C VAL A 17 0.22 10.75 0.56
N TRP A 18 -1.09 10.92 0.64
CA TRP A 18 -1.78 12.13 0.21
C TRP A 18 -1.97 13.16 1.33
N ASN A 19 -1.65 12.79 2.58
CA ASN A 19 -1.86 13.65 3.75
C ASN A 19 -0.50 13.98 4.41
N VAL A 20 -0.18 13.33 5.53
CA VAL A 20 0.98 13.62 6.37
C VAL A 20 2.32 13.52 5.62
N TYR A 21 2.42 12.67 4.60
CA TYR A 21 3.64 12.54 3.80
C TYR A 21 4.08 13.87 3.18
N ASN A 22 3.14 14.69 2.69
CA ASN A 22 3.48 15.99 2.10
C ASN A 22 4.09 16.96 3.12
N LEU A 23 3.62 16.89 4.38
CA LEU A 23 4.21 17.66 5.48
C LEU A 23 5.61 17.14 5.80
N TRP A 24 5.77 15.83 5.88
CA TRP A 24 7.07 15.21 6.12
C TRP A 24 8.09 15.61 5.03
N VAL A 25 7.71 15.57 3.75
CA VAL A 25 8.56 16.02 2.63
C VAL A 25 8.94 17.49 2.80
N ARG A 26 7.96 18.37 3.06
CA ARG A 26 8.20 19.80 3.28
C ARG A 26 9.21 20.06 4.40
N ASP A 27 9.09 19.33 5.50
CA ASP A 27 9.79 19.63 6.74
C ASP A 27 11.14 18.92 6.87
N HIS A 28 11.35 17.79 6.16
CA HIS A 28 12.52 16.94 6.37
C HIS A 28 13.37 16.72 5.12
N VAL A 29 12.83 16.91 3.90
CA VAL A 29 13.55 16.57 2.68
C VAL A 29 14.28 17.79 2.13
N GLU A 30 15.52 17.59 1.66
CA GLU A 30 16.24 18.60 0.89
C GLU A 30 15.60 18.75 -0.49
N MET A 31 14.90 19.87 -0.66
CA MET A 31 14.14 20.17 -1.87
C MET A 31 14.92 21.08 -2.84
N SER A 32 16.09 21.59 -2.47
CA SER A 32 16.97 22.32 -3.36
C SER A 32 17.94 21.37 -4.05
N VAL A 33 17.88 21.30 -5.39
CA VAL A 33 18.80 20.51 -6.21
C VAL A 33 19.48 21.45 -7.20
N ALA A 34 20.80 21.62 -7.08
CA ALA A 34 21.60 22.49 -7.93
C ALA A 34 21.03 23.93 -8.07
N GLY A 35 20.46 24.48 -6.99
CA GLY A 35 19.87 25.83 -6.95
C GLY A 35 18.41 25.91 -7.44
N TRP A 36 17.81 24.80 -7.85
CA TRP A 36 16.40 24.73 -8.22
C TRP A 36 15.55 24.09 -7.11
N GLN A 37 14.39 24.69 -6.82
CA GLN A 37 13.47 24.20 -5.80
C GLN A 37 12.48 23.20 -6.41
N VAL A 38 12.57 21.94 -5.97
CA VAL A 38 11.66 20.88 -6.41
C VAL A 38 10.25 21.13 -5.85
N PRO A 39 9.19 21.13 -6.68
CA PRO A 39 7.82 21.23 -6.19
C PRO A 39 7.39 19.94 -5.48
N ILE A 40 6.91 20.06 -4.25
CA ILE A 40 6.32 18.94 -3.49
C ILE A 40 5.24 18.17 -4.28
N PRO A 41 4.35 18.83 -5.06
CA PRO A 41 3.34 18.11 -5.86
C PRO A 41 3.91 17.10 -6.87
N TRP A 42 5.19 17.21 -7.27
CA TRP A 42 5.81 16.24 -8.16
C TRP A 42 5.88 14.84 -7.56
N PHE A 43 5.94 14.72 -6.22
CA PHE A 43 5.84 13.43 -5.54
C PHE A 43 4.45 12.78 -5.70
N GLN A 44 3.40 13.58 -5.77
CA GLN A 44 2.05 13.07 -6.05
C GLN A 44 1.88 12.68 -7.52
N ALA A 45 2.54 13.42 -8.43
CA ALA A 45 2.65 13.00 -9.81
C ALA A 45 3.39 11.65 -9.92
N LEU A 46 4.49 11.48 -9.17
CA LEU A 46 5.22 10.23 -9.08
C LEU A 46 4.33 9.09 -8.57
N ASP A 47 3.54 9.33 -7.52
CA ASP A 47 2.57 8.37 -6.98
C ASP A 47 1.54 7.94 -8.04
N ALA A 48 1.06 8.87 -8.86
CA ALA A 48 0.10 8.56 -9.92
C ALA A 48 0.70 7.73 -11.08
N ILE A 49 1.95 8.01 -11.49
CA ILE A 49 2.58 7.35 -12.65
C ILE A 49 3.30 6.04 -12.28
N ALA A 50 3.83 5.93 -11.05
CA ALA A 50 4.66 4.81 -10.64
C ALA A 50 3.98 3.44 -10.78
N PRO A 51 2.68 3.25 -10.44
CA PRO A 51 2.01 1.97 -10.66
C PRO A 51 2.02 1.53 -12.13
N GLY A 52 1.83 2.47 -13.07
CA GLY A 52 1.88 2.19 -14.51
C GLY A 52 3.26 1.75 -14.98
N LEU A 53 4.32 2.34 -14.42
CA LEU A 53 5.71 1.98 -14.72
C LEU A 53 6.12 0.64 -14.08
N LEU A 54 5.62 0.36 -12.88
CA LEU A 54 5.95 -0.83 -12.09
C LEU A 54 5.12 -2.06 -12.48
N LEU A 55 3.98 -1.88 -13.15
CA LEU A 55 3.11 -2.99 -13.56
C LEU A 55 3.76 -3.92 -14.59
N PRO A 56 4.32 -3.47 -15.74
CA PRO A 56 4.97 -4.35 -16.70
C PRO A 56 6.09 -5.24 -16.11
N PRO A 57 7.06 -4.73 -15.33
CA PRO A 57 8.09 -5.59 -14.73
C PRO A 57 7.50 -6.56 -13.69
N THR A 58 6.44 -6.15 -12.97
CA THR A 58 5.74 -7.04 -12.04
C THR A 58 5.03 -8.19 -12.76
N LEU A 59 4.38 -7.92 -13.90
CA LEU A 59 3.77 -8.96 -14.73
C LEU A 59 4.82 -9.90 -15.33
N TRP A 60 5.97 -9.37 -15.77
CA TRP A 60 7.09 -10.18 -16.22
C TRP A 60 7.61 -11.12 -15.12
N LEU A 61 7.77 -10.60 -13.90
CA LEU A 61 8.16 -11.37 -12.72
C LEU A 61 7.16 -12.50 -12.44
N TRP A 62 5.86 -12.24 -12.49
CA TRP A 62 4.83 -13.27 -12.29
C TRP A 62 4.85 -14.31 -13.41
N ARG A 63 4.96 -13.91 -14.68
CA ARG A 63 5.10 -14.85 -15.82
C ARG A 63 6.30 -15.77 -15.67
N ARG A 64 7.44 -15.24 -15.24
CA ARG A 64 8.66 -16.03 -15.00
C ARG A 64 8.49 -17.01 -13.83
N GLN A 65 7.77 -16.62 -12.77
CA GLN A 65 7.46 -17.52 -11.66
C GLN A 65 6.45 -18.60 -12.08
N ALA A 66 5.44 -18.25 -12.89
CA ALA A 66 4.45 -19.17 -13.42
C ALA A 66 5.08 -20.25 -14.30
N ALA A 67 6.03 -19.87 -15.18
CA ALA A 67 6.80 -20.80 -16.01
C ALA A 67 7.62 -21.82 -15.19
N ARG A 68 7.85 -21.55 -13.90
CA ARG A 68 8.56 -22.45 -12.96
C ARG A 68 7.61 -23.14 -11.97
N GLY A 69 6.29 -22.95 -12.11
CA GLY A 69 5.29 -23.47 -11.17
C GLY A 69 5.31 -22.80 -9.78
N GLY A 70 6.00 -21.66 -9.63
CA GLY A 70 6.23 -20.99 -8.35
C GLY A 70 5.47 -19.67 -8.18
N GLU A 71 4.50 -19.36 -9.04
CA GLU A 71 3.72 -18.12 -8.91
C GLU A 71 2.89 -18.12 -7.62
N PRO A 72 3.03 -17.10 -6.76
CA PRO A 72 2.22 -17.00 -5.55
C PRO A 72 0.74 -16.81 -5.88
N ASP A 73 -0.15 -17.38 -5.06
CA ASP A 73 -1.59 -17.14 -5.22
C ASP A 73 -1.98 -15.68 -4.91
N ALA A 74 -3.20 -15.30 -5.27
CA ALA A 74 -3.72 -13.95 -5.12
C ALA A 74 -3.58 -13.39 -3.70
N ILE A 75 -3.88 -14.20 -2.67
CA ILE A 75 -3.78 -13.79 -1.27
C ILE A 75 -2.33 -13.57 -0.85
N THR A 76 -1.44 -14.45 -1.32
CA THR A 76 -0.01 -14.34 -1.07
C THR A 76 0.57 -13.10 -1.75
N LYS A 77 0.18 -12.81 -3.00
CA LYS A 77 0.59 -11.57 -3.70
C LYS A 77 0.10 -10.32 -2.97
N MET A 78 -1.14 -10.29 -2.51
CA MET A 78 -1.64 -9.17 -1.71
C MET A 78 -0.85 -8.98 -0.42
N ALA A 79 -0.55 -10.07 0.30
CA ALA A 79 0.26 -9.99 1.52
C ALA A 79 1.68 -9.49 1.22
N ILE A 80 2.30 -9.95 0.13
CA ILE A 80 3.58 -9.41 -0.35
C ILE A 80 3.45 -7.89 -0.61
N GLY A 81 2.37 -7.45 -1.24
CA GLY A 81 2.11 -6.03 -1.47
C GLY A 81 2.04 -5.21 -0.18
N CYS A 82 1.31 -5.70 0.82
CA CYS A 82 1.28 -5.08 2.14
C CYS A 82 2.66 -4.98 2.80
N LEU A 83 3.48 -6.03 2.71
CA LEU A 83 4.82 -6.04 3.31
C LEU A 83 5.80 -5.12 2.57
N ILE A 84 5.74 -5.05 1.24
CA ILE A 84 6.54 -4.11 0.44
C ILE A 84 6.15 -2.67 0.76
N PHE A 85 4.85 -2.38 0.87
CA PHE A 85 4.42 -1.05 1.30
C PHE A 85 4.88 -0.75 2.73
N GLY A 86 4.69 -1.69 3.64
CA GLY A 86 5.12 -1.59 5.04
C GLY A 86 6.62 -1.33 5.17
N SER A 87 7.45 -1.93 4.32
CA SER A 87 8.89 -1.63 4.29
C SER A 87 9.17 -0.20 3.82
N GLY A 88 8.35 0.35 2.91
CA GLY A 88 8.34 1.78 2.58
C GLY A 88 8.02 2.68 3.78
N MET A 89 7.08 2.27 4.64
CA MET A 89 6.80 3.01 5.88
C MET A 89 7.97 2.92 6.88
N VAL A 90 8.59 1.75 7.02
CA VAL A 90 9.84 1.60 7.82
C VAL A 90 10.96 2.45 7.24
N TRP A 91 11.06 2.54 5.92
CA TRP A 91 12.01 3.39 5.22
C TRP A 91 11.81 4.87 5.59
N LEU A 92 10.58 5.38 5.59
CA LEU A 92 10.33 6.75 6.08
C LEU A 92 10.68 6.91 7.56
N ALA A 93 10.35 5.92 8.41
CA ALA A 93 10.65 5.96 9.83
C ALA A 93 12.16 6.04 10.13
N ALA A 94 12.98 5.36 9.33
CA ALA A 94 14.42 5.27 9.52
C ALA A 94 15.17 6.58 9.18
N SER A 95 14.54 7.52 8.48
CA SER A 95 15.17 8.78 8.05
C SER A 95 15.88 9.52 9.19
N GLY A 96 15.21 9.70 10.34
CA GLY A 96 15.80 10.40 11.50
C GLY A 96 16.99 9.67 12.12
N SER A 97 17.01 8.33 12.08
CA SER A 97 18.17 7.55 12.55
C SER A 97 19.35 7.55 11.58
N VAL A 98 19.08 7.70 10.28
CA VAL A 98 20.11 7.66 9.23
C VAL A 98 20.75 9.03 9.02
N PHE A 99 19.95 10.10 9.01
CA PHE A 99 20.41 11.46 8.70
C PHE A 99 20.53 12.36 9.93
N GLY A 100 19.97 11.97 11.08
CA GLY A 100 19.99 12.78 12.29
C GLY A 100 19.26 14.10 12.09
N ALA A 101 19.97 15.20 12.31
CA ALA A 101 19.46 16.56 12.08
C ALA A 101 19.70 17.08 10.65
N ALA A 102 20.44 16.33 9.81
CA ALA A 102 20.68 16.74 8.44
C ALA A 102 19.41 16.57 7.58
N PRO A 103 19.19 17.45 6.59
CA PRO A 103 18.12 17.26 5.61
C PRO A 103 18.19 15.89 4.93
N VAL A 104 17.03 15.27 4.76
CA VAL A 104 16.90 13.96 4.12
C VAL A 104 17.06 14.12 2.60
N PRO A 105 17.90 13.30 1.94
CA PRO A 105 18.07 13.39 0.49
C PRO A 105 16.77 13.12 -0.27
N LEU A 106 16.55 13.86 -1.36
CA LEU A 106 15.39 13.70 -2.23
C LEU A 106 15.19 12.27 -2.74
N LEU A 107 16.28 11.55 -2.99
CA LEU A 107 16.23 10.14 -3.43
C LEU A 107 15.59 9.21 -2.39
N TRP A 108 15.62 9.57 -1.10
CA TRP A 108 14.94 8.82 -0.04
C TRP A 108 13.42 8.85 -0.21
N ALA A 109 12.88 10.02 -0.54
CA ALA A 109 11.45 10.21 -0.82
C ALA A 109 11.04 9.48 -2.12
N ILE A 110 11.88 9.51 -3.16
CA ILE A 110 11.67 8.70 -4.37
C ILE A 110 11.66 7.20 -4.03
N GLY A 111 12.62 6.74 -3.22
CA GLY A 111 12.70 5.33 -2.78
C GLY A 111 11.44 4.88 -2.05
N PHE A 112 10.88 5.73 -1.20
CA PHE A 112 9.57 5.48 -0.59
C PHE A 112 8.48 5.26 -1.64
N HIS A 113 8.34 6.16 -2.62
CA HIS A 113 7.32 6.02 -3.66
C HIS A 113 7.48 4.74 -4.48
N LEU A 114 8.71 4.32 -4.77
CA LEU A 114 8.95 3.06 -5.47
C LEU A 114 8.45 1.86 -4.63
N LEU A 115 8.75 1.83 -3.33
CA LEU A 115 8.28 0.77 -2.43
C LEU A 115 6.75 0.80 -2.27
N SER A 116 6.17 1.95 -1.93
CA SER A 116 4.72 2.07 -1.72
C SER A 116 3.93 1.69 -2.97
N ASN A 117 4.32 2.19 -4.14
CA ASN A 117 3.62 1.92 -5.39
C ASN A 117 3.85 0.49 -5.89
N TRP A 118 5.01 -0.11 -5.62
CA TRP A 118 5.18 -1.53 -5.93
C TRP A 118 4.29 -2.41 -5.05
N GLY A 119 4.19 -2.07 -3.77
CA GLY A 119 3.23 -2.69 -2.86
C GLY A 119 1.79 -2.54 -3.33
N TRP A 120 1.43 -1.35 -3.83
CA TRP A 120 0.11 -1.07 -4.42
C TRP A 120 -0.19 -1.95 -5.63
N VAL A 121 0.76 -2.12 -6.56
CA VAL A 121 0.60 -2.98 -7.75
C VAL A 121 0.33 -4.44 -7.37
N PHE A 122 0.95 -4.92 -6.29
CA PHE A 122 0.71 -6.27 -5.76
C PHE A 122 -0.63 -6.41 -5.03
N PHE A 123 -1.20 -5.32 -4.51
CA PHE A 123 -2.39 -5.37 -3.67
C PHE A 123 -3.66 -4.98 -4.43
N THR A 124 -3.73 -3.74 -4.92
CA THR A 124 -4.99 -3.09 -5.30
C THR A 124 -5.67 -3.74 -6.51
N PRO A 125 -4.99 -4.01 -7.64
CA PRO A 125 -5.64 -4.67 -8.79
C PRO A 125 -6.15 -6.06 -8.45
N ILE A 126 -5.41 -6.81 -7.62
CA ILE A 126 -5.77 -8.16 -7.20
C ILE A 126 -6.99 -8.13 -6.27
N ALA A 127 -7.00 -7.20 -5.31
CA ALA A 127 -8.13 -7.03 -4.40
C ALA A 127 -9.42 -6.72 -5.17
N VAL A 128 -9.39 -5.77 -6.10
CA VAL A 128 -10.53 -5.42 -6.96
C VAL A 128 -10.99 -6.64 -7.76
N GLY A 129 -10.05 -7.39 -8.36
CA GLY A 129 -10.36 -8.62 -9.09
C GLY A 129 -11.01 -9.70 -8.21
N LEU A 130 -10.60 -9.83 -6.95
CA LEU A 130 -11.21 -10.76 -5.99
C LEU A 130 -12.63 -10.36 -5.62
N TYR A 131 -12.89 -9.07 -5.37
CA TYR A 131 -14.26 -8.60 -5.10
C TYR A 131 -15.19 -8.83 -6.29
N ALA A 132 -14.71 -8.60 -7.51
CA ALA A 132 -15.48 -8.84 -8.73
C ALA A 132 -15.77 -10.33 -8.95
N ARG A 133 -14.79 -11.22 -8.72
CA ARG A 133 -14.96 -12.68 -8.89
C ARG A 133 -15.81 -13.32 -7.79
N ALA A 134 -15.69 -12.85 -6.55
CA ALA A 134 -16.43 -13.41 -5.42
C ALA A 134 -17.88 -12.88 -5.33
N ALA A 135 -18.25 -11.92 -6.18
CA ALA A 135 -19.58 -11.34 -6.19
C ALA A 135 -20.60 -12.28 -6.87
N PRO A 136 -21.73 -12.60 -6.21
CA PRO A 136 -22.88 -13.17 -6.91
C PRO A 136 -23.31 -12.22 -8.04
N LYS A 137 -23.68 -12.75 -9.21
CA LYS A 137 -24.03 -11.93 -10.40
C LYS A 137 -25.09 -10.85 -10.09
N SER A 138 -26.04 -11.13 -9.19
CA SER A 138 -27.09 -10.21 -8.75
C SER A 138 -26.61 -9.11 -7.78
N LEU A 139 -25.44 -9.26 -7.16
CA LEU A 139 -24.90 -8.38 -6.11
C LEU A 139 -23.58 -7.70 -6.49
N ASN A 140 -23.20 -7.69 -7.78
CA ASN A 140 -21.96 -7.07 -8.27
C ASN A 140 -21.82 -5.61 -7.81
N ALA A 141 -22.87 -4.80 -7.96
CA ALA A 141 -22.86 -3.40 -7.53
C ALA A 141 -22.66 -3.25 -6.01
N MET A 142 -23.29 -4.13 -5.22
CA MET A 142 -23.13 -4.14 -3.76
C MET A 142 -21.70 -4.50 -3.35
N MET A 143 -21.06 -5.45 -4.03
CA MET A 143 -19.68 -5.87 -3.74
C MET A 143 -18.66 -4.78 -4.11
N ILE A 144 -18.89 -4.05 -5.19
CA ILE A 144 -18.11 -2.84 -5.50
C ILE A 144 -18.32 -1.79 -4.41
N GLY A 145 -19.56 -1.57 -3.97
CA GLY A 145 -19.87 -0.66 -2.86
C GLY A 145 -19.18 -1.05 -1.55
N ILE A 146 -19.10 -2.34 -1.25
CA ILE A 146 -18.38 -2.90 -0.10
C ILE A 146 -16.87 -2.61 -0.19
N ASN A 147 -16.27 -2.77 -1.37
CA ASN A 147 -14.87 -2.41 -1.60
C ASN A 147 -14.64 -0.90 -1.36
N SER A 148 -15.49 -0.04 -1.92
CA SER A 148 -15.42 1.41 -1.71
C SER A 148 -15.63 1.80 -0.24
N MET A 149 -16.49 1.09 0.49
CA MET A 149 -16.70 1.29 1.92
C MET A 149 -15.42 1.01 2.71
N ALA A 150 -14.67 -0.03 2.35
CA ALA A 150 -13.40 -0.34 3.01
C ALA A 150 -12.35 0.76 2.77
N VAL A 151 -12.31 1.32 1.55
CA VAL A 151 -11.47 2.49 1.23
C VAL A 151 -11.87 3.69 2.09
N PHE A 152 -13.18 4.00 2.15
CA PHE A 152 -13.71 5.09 2.96
C PHE A 152 -13.36 4.96 4.45
N VAL A 153 -13.57 3.77 5.03
CA VAL A 153 -13.22 3.48 6.42
C VAL A 153 -11.72 3.67 6.63
N GLY A 154 -10.88 3.12 5.75
CA GLY A 154 -9.43 3.26 5.84
C GLY A 154 -8.98 4.72 5.80
N ALA A 155 -9.49 5.50 4.83
CA ALA A 155 -9.16 6.91 4.69
C ALA A 155 -9.65 7.76 5.88
N THR A 156 -10.84 7.47 6.41
CA THR A 156 -11.40 8.17 7.58
C THR A 156 -10.55 7.93 8.82
N VAL A 157 -10.17 6.66 9.07
CA VAL A 157 -9.28 6.31 10.17
C VAL A 157 -7.91 6.96 9.98
N SER A 158 -7.35 6.90 8.76
CA SER A 158 -6.07 7.53 8.40
C SER A 158 -6.06 9.03 8.72
N GLY A 159 -7.13 9.75 8.35
CA GLY A 159 -7.26 11.18 8.63
C GLY A 159 -7.25 11.48 10.14
N ARG A 160 -7.93 10.65 10.95
CA ARG A 160 -7.95 10.81 12.41
C ARG A 160 -6.59 10.52 13.05
N ILE A 161 -5.96 9.40 12.70
CA ILE A 161 -4.64 9.05 13.24
C ILE A 161 -3.51 9.92 12.66
N GLY A 162 -3.76 10.61 11.54
CA GLY A 162 -2.86 11.60 10.97
C GLY A 162 -2.54 12.74 11.93
N GLY A 163 -3.50 13.12 12.79
CA GLY A 163 -3.28 14.13 13.83
C GLY A 163 -2.21 13.73 14.86
N LEU A 164 -1.88 12.43 14.99
CA LEU A 164 -0.76 12.01 15.84
C LEU A 164 0.59 12.59 15.36
N TYR A 165 0.71 12.97 14.10
CA TYR A 165 1.93 13.56 13.55
C TYR A 165 2.30 14.90 14.19
N GLU A 166 1.33 15.63 14.75
CA GLU A 166 1.58 16.90 15.44
C GLU A 166 2.33 16.73 16.76
N VAL A 167 2.19 15.56 17.40
CA VAL A 167 2.72 15.28 18.74
C VAL A 167 3.73 14.14 18.78
N TRP A 168 3.82 13.34 17.72
CA TRP A 168 4.74 12.20 17.62
C TRP A 168 5.92 12.52 16.72
N THR A 169 7.05 11.86 16.99
CA THR A 169 8.18 11.89 16.07
C THR A 169 7.81 11.21 14.75
N PRO A 170 8.39 11.65 13.61
CA PRO A 170 8.16 11.00 12.32
C PRO A 170 8.45 9.50 12.35
N GLY A 171 9.52 9.09 13.05
CA GLY A 171 9.87 7.69 13.22
C GLY A 171 8.74 6.85 13.83
N ARG A 172 8.17 7.30 14.96
CA ARG A 172 7.04 6.61 15.61
C ARG A 172 5.80 6.61 14.75
N PHE A 173 5.51 7.73 14.10
CA PHE A 173 4.35 7.85 13.22
C PHE A 173 4.39 6.86 12.04
N TRP A 174 5.52 6.78 11.34
CA TRP A 174 5.65 5.89 10.19
C TRP A 174 5.71 4.41 10.62
N LEU A 175 6.31 4.09 11.77
CA LEU A 175 6.29 2.72 12.33
C LEU A 175 4.89 2.24 12.71
N LEU A 176 4.01 3.12 13.20
CA LEU A 176 2.61 2.77 13.44
C LEU A 176 1.94 2.29 12.14
N HIS A 177 2.12 3.04 11.04
CA HIS A 177 1.53 2.70 9.74
C HIS A 177 2.15 1.42 9.16
N ALA A 178 3.45 1.22 9.34
CA ALA A 178 4.13 -0.03 9.01
C ALA A 178 3.52 -1.22 9.77
N GLY A 179 3.26 -1.05 11.08
CA GLY A 179 2.63 -2.07 11.92
C GLY A 179 1.20 -2.39 11.50
N ILE A 180 0.39 -1.38 11.16
CA ILE A 180 -1.00 -1.56 10.70
C ILE A 180 -1.04 -2.38 9.41
N ILE A 181 -0.24 -2.00 8.40
CA ILE A 181 -0.24 -2.70 7.12
C ILE A 181 0.39 -4.09 7.21
N ALA A 182 1.43 -4.28 8.02
CA ALA A 182 2.02 -5.59 8.30
C ALA A 182 1.03 -6.50 9.05
N GLY A 183 0.27 -5.96 10.01
CA GLY A 183 -0.82 -6.69 10.67
C GLY A 183 -1.89 -7.14 9.68
N GLY A 184 -2.25 -6.29 8.72
CA GLY A 184 -3.12 -6.66 7.60
C GLY A 184 -2.56 -7.80 6.74
N ALA A 185 -1.25 -7.80 6.47
CA ALA A 185 -0.56 -8.88 5.75
C ALA A 185 -0.61 -10.21 6.52
N LEU A 186 -0.33 -10.19 7.83
CA LEU A 186 -0.38 -11.37 8.67
C LEU A 186 -1.81 -11.93 8.75
N LEU A 187 -2.81 -11.06 8.86
CA LEU A 187 -4.21 -11.45 8.83
C LEU A 187 -4.59 -12.11 7.49
N LEU A 188 -4.14 -11.57 6.35
CA LEU A 188 -4.33 -12.19 5.04
C LEU A 188 -3.73 -13.60 4.98
N LEU A 189 -2.49 -13.76 5.45
CA LEU A 189 -1.79 -15.03 5.40
C LEU A 189 -2.44 -16.07 6.33
N ALA A 190 -2.87 -15.66 7.53
CA ALA A 190 -3.61 -16.52 8.45
C ALA A 190 -4.95 -17.00 7.86
N LEU A 191 -5.63 -16.14 7.10
CA LEU A 191 -6.93 -16.44 6.49
C LEU A 191 -6.82 -17.11 5.11
N ARG A 192 -5.61 -17.22 4.56
CA ARG A 192 -5.33 -17.84 3.25
C ARG A 192 -6.05 -19.19 3.04
N PRO A 193 -6.00 -20.19 3.95
CA PRO A 193 -6.67 -21.47 3.71
C PRO A 193 -8.20 -21.32 3.59
N ALA A 194 -8.82 -20.48 4.41
CA ALA A 194 -10.26 -20.24 4.39
C ALA A 194 -10.69 -19.56 3.08
N VAL A 195 -9.97 -18.50 2.67
CA VAL A 195 -10.28 -17.78 1.43
C VAL A 195 -10.09 -18.68 0.20
N ARG A 196 -9.04 -19.52 0.18
CA ARG A 196 -8.84 -20.49 -0.91
C ARG A 196 -9.99 -21.50 -1.01
N ARG A 197 -10.53 -21.95 0.13
CA ARG A 197 -11.68 -22.86 0.16
C ARG A 197 -12.94 -22.18 -0.41
N MET A 198 -13.19 -20.92 -0.06
CA MET A 198 -14.32 -20.15 -0.57
C MET A 198 -14.23 -19.92 -2.08
N LEU A 199 -13.06 -19.51 -2.58
CA LEU A 199 -12.87 -19.25 -4.02
C LEU A 199 -13.08 -20.53 -4.86
N ARG A 200 -12.55 -21.67 -4.39
CA ARG A 200 -12.78 -22.97 -5.06
C ARG A 200 -14.26 -23.37 -5.10
N ALA A 201 -15.00 -23.08 -4.02
CA ALA A 201 -16.43 -23.38 -3.96
C ALA A 201 -17.25 -22.50 -4.91
N ALA A 202 -16.85 -21.24 -5.10
CA ALA A 202 -17.49 -20.33 -6.05
C ALA A 202 -17.21 -20.73 -7.51
N ASP A 203 -15.96 -21.10 -7.82
CA ASP A 203 -15.58 -21.56 -9.16
C ASP A 203 -16.28 -22.89 -9.55
N ALA A 204 -16.69 -23.71 -8.59
CA ALA A 204 -17.42 -24.95 -8.84
C ALA A 204 -18.93 -24.78 -9.09
N GLN A 205 -19.47 -23.57 -8.88
CA GLN A 205 -20.91 -23.26 -9.04
C GLN A 205 -21.21 -22.41 -10.28
N GLY A 206 -20.18 -21.97 -11.02
CA GLY A 206 -20.29 -21.15 -12.23
C GLY A 206 -20.02 -21.94 -13.49
#